data_AF-A0A529NG40-F1
#
_entry.id   AF-A0A529NG40-F1
#
_cell.length_a   1.000
_cell.length_b   1.000
_cell.length_c   1.000
_cell.angle_alpha   90.00
_cell.angle_beta   90.00
_cell.angle_gamma   90.00
#
_symmetry.space_group_name_H-M   'P 1'
#
loop_
_entity.id
_entity.type
_entity.pdbx_description
1 polymer ?
#
loop_
_entity_poly.entity_id
_entity_poly.type
_entity_poly.pdbx_seq_one_letter_code
_entity_poly.pdbx_strand_id
1 'polypeptide(L)'
;GGAAGALGNGFPQRFPDYAQQRIPVGDWLKGTCFNEGSSRIESWNIEDCTRTRGFPTTVLLWGDSFAAHYVSGLEANINQIQANIVEYTYAGCPPILSYFSYARPDCMQFNQQALKIIQDAGIKTVV
;
A
#
# COMPACT_ATOMS: atom_id res chain seq x y z
N GLY A 1 -9.40 18.34 -28.72
CA GLY A 1 -8.62 19.47 -28.19
C GLY A 1 -7.31 18.94 -27.67
N GLY A 2 -6.18 19.34 -28.24
CA GLY A 2 -4.87 18.75 -27.91
C GLY A 2 -3.68 19.63 -28.28
N ALA A 3 -3.83 20.55 -29.24
CA ALA A 3 -2.76 21.47 -29.62
C ALA A 3 -2.55 22.63 -28.63
N ALA A 4 -3.62 23.15 -28.01
CA ALA A 4 -3.52 24.26 -27.05
C ALA A 4 -2.86 23.88 -25.71
N GLY A 5 -2.79 22.58 -25.38
CA GLY A 5 -2.12 22.09 -24.18
C GLY A 5 -0.58 22.06 -24.30
N ALA A 6 -0.05 21.98 -25.52
CA ALA A 6 1.39 21.89 -25.79
C ALA A 6 2.09 23.27 -25.83
N LEU A 7 1.33 24.36 -25.99
CA LEU A 7 1.85 25.73 -26.01
C LEU A 7 1.85 26.40 -24.62
N GLY A 8 1.14 25.82 -23.66
CA GLY A 8 1.20 26.26 -22.28
C GLY A 8 2.33 25.55 -21.56
N ASN A 9 3.07 26.25 -20.70
CA ASN A 9 4.13 25.72 -19.84
C ASN A 9 3.59 24.77 -18.74
N GLY A 10 2.57 23.97 -19.06
CA GLY A 10 1.98 22.95 -18.20
C GLY A 10 1.37 23.51 -16.92
N PHE A 11 1.61 22.77 -15.83
CA PHE A 11 1.21 23.16 -14.48
C PHE A 11 1.81 24.51 -14.02
N PRO A 12 3.11 24.80 -14.25
CA PRO A 12 3.68 26.10 -13.92
C PRO A 12 2.90 27.33 -14.41
N GLN A 13 2.31 27.26 -15.62
CA GLN A 13 1.53 28.38 -16.17
C GLN A 13 0.10 28.44 -15.60
N ARG A 14 -0.47 27.31 -15.19
CA ARG A 14 -1.84 27.25 -14.64
C ARG A 14 -1.89 27.53 -13.13
N PHE A 15 -0.78 27.31 -12.44
CA PHE A 15 -0.67 27.41 -10.99
C PHE A 15 0.63 28.16 -10.66
N PRO A 16 0.54 29.49 -10.38
CA PRO A 16 1.72 30.32 -10.10
C PRO A 16 2.60 29.80 -8.95
N ASP A 17 1.99 29.10 -7.99
CA ASP A 17 2.67 28.50 -6.84
C ASP A 17 3.05 27.04 -7.06
N TYR A 18 3.08 26.56 -8.32
CA TYR A 18 3.50 25.21 -8.61
C TYR A 18 4.97 25.00 -8.23
N ALA A 19 5.19 24.12 -7.27
CA ALA A 19 6.51 23.61 -6.92
C ALA A 19 6.53 22.09 -7.14
N GLN A 20 7.44 21.61 -7.98
CA GLN A 20 7.68 20.18 -8.09
C GLN A 20 8.47 19.73 -6.86
N GLN A 21 7.83 18.89 -6.03
CA GLN A 21 8.51 18.24 -4.91
C GLN A 21 8.81 16.79 -5.27
N ARG A 22 10.06 16.38 -5.06
CA ARG A 22 10.43 14.97 -5.15
C ARG A 22 10.11 14.32 -3.80
N ILE A 23 9.03 13.55 -3.77
CA ILE A 23 8.74 12.68 -2.63
C ILE A 23 9.54 11.40 -2.83
N PRO A 24 10.37 10.98 -1.85
CA PRO A 24 11.00 9.66 -1.90
C PRO A 24 9.92 8.60 -2.04
N VAL A 25 10.06 7.70 -3.01
CA VAL A 25 9.23 6.49 -3.05
C VAL A 25 9.66 5.65 -1.85
N GLY A 26 8.75 5.43 -0.89
CA GLY A 26 9.02 4.58 0.26
C GLY A 26 9.34 3.16 -0.17
N ASP A 27 10.12 2.44 0.64
CA ASP A 27 10.43 1.04 0.37
C ASP A 27 9.28 0.15 0.87
N TRP A 28 8.31 -0.09 -0.01
CA TRP A 28 7.17 -0.98 0.26
C TRP A 28 7.57 -2.46 0.22
N LEU A 29 8.86 -2.80 0.24
CA LEU A 29 9.40 -4.17 0.16
C LEU A 29 8.72 -4.92 -0.99
N LYS A 30 8.89 -4.37 -2.19
CA LYS A 30 8.34 -4.88 -3.44
C LYS A 30 8.66 -6.37 -3.60
N GLY A 31 7.63 -7.16 -3.89
CA GLY A 31 7.77 -8.60 -4.05
C GLY A 31 7.81 -9.39 -2.73
N THR A 32 7.57 -8.75 -1.59
CA THR A 32 7.39 -9.43 -0.29
C THR A 32 6.16 -8.89 0.41
N CYS A 33 6.15 -7.61 0.79
CA CYS A 33 5.04 -6.99 1.54
C CYS A 33 4.04 -6.29 0.62
N PHE A 34 4.55 -5.67 -0.46
CA PHE A 34 3.77 -5.23 -1.60
C PHE A 34 3.90 -6.25 -2.74
N ASN A 35 2.83 -7.04 -2.93
CA ASN A 35 2.76 -7.98 -4.04
C ASN A 35 2.52 -7.24 -5.36
N GLU A 36 3.36 -7.50 -6.36
CA GLU A 36 3.25 -6.96 -7.71
C GLU A 36 3.02 -8.06 -8.78
N GLY A 37 3.08 -9.33 -8.37
CA GLY A 37 2.92 -10.50 -9.24
C GLY A 37 1.56 -10.50 -9.95
N SER A 38 1.51 -10.82 -11.24
CA SER A 38 0.25 -10.84 -12.00
C SER A 38 -0.54 -12.13 -11.84
N SER A 39 0.11 -13.22 -11.43
CA SER A 39 -0.47 -14.57 -11.39
C SER A 39 0.14 -15.44 -10.29
N ARG A 40 0.75 -14.80 -9.27
CA ARG A 40 1.22 -15.47 -8.07
C ARG A 40 1.17 -14.52 -6.89
N ILE A 41 0.90 -15.07 -5.72
CA ILE A 41 1.10 -14.39 -4.45
C ILE A 41 2.53 -14.69 -3.99
N GLU A 42 3.34 -13.64 -3.83
CA GLU A 42 4.72 -13.77 -3.37
C GLU A 42 4.77 -14.27 -1.91
N SER A 43 5.91 -14.83 -1.51
CA SER A 43 6.09 -15.29 -0.13
C SER A 43 6.00 -14.12 0.84
N TRP A 44 4.98 -14.14 1.69
CA TRP A 44 4.71 -13.12 2.71
C TRP A 44 4.74 -13.76 4.10
N ASN A 45 5.28 -13.05 5.09
CA ASN A 45 5.11 -13.39 6.50
C ASN A 45 5.01 -12.11 7.35
N ILE A 46 4.39 -12.26 8.51
CA ILE A 46 4.08 -11.13 9.39
C ILE A 46 5.34 -10.47 9.96
N GLU A 47 6.40 -11.23 10.24
CA GLU A 47 7.61 -10.72 10.90
C GLU A 47 8.39 -9.78 9.98
N ASP A 48 8.60 -10.21 8.73
CA ASP A 48 9.32 -9.44 7.71
C ASP A 48 8.53 -8.20 7.27
N CYS A 49 7.20 -8.30 7.24
CA CYS A 49 6.33 -7.20 6.81
C CYS A 49 5.83 -6.30 7.96
N THR A 50 6.36 -6.48 9.17
CA THR A 50 6.13 -5.56 10.29
C THR A 50 7.04 -4.33 10.16
N ARG A 51 6.46 -3.15 9.94
CA ARG A 51 7.12 -1.86 9.71
C ARG A 51 7.53 -1.13 11.01
N THR A 52 6.73 -1.24 12.06
CA THR A 52 6.99 -0.70 13.40
C THR A 52 6.96 -1.83 14.42
N ARG A 53 7.75 -1.78 15.49
CA ARG A 53 7.87 -2.86 16.48
C ARG A 53 7.87 -2.32 17.91
N GLY A 54 7.52 -3.20 18.86
CA GLY A 54 7.63 -2.93 20.30
C GLY A 54 6.36 -2.42 20.99
N PHE A 55 5.21 -2.46 20.29
CA PHE A 55 3.94 -1.98 20.84
C PHE A 55 2.98 -3.13 21.13
N PRO A 56 2.04 -2.96 22.08
CA PRO A 56 1.03 -3.98 22.40
C PRO A 56 -0.05 -4.12 21.32
N THR A 57 -0.24 -3.09 20.50
CA THR A 57 -1.27 -3.06 19.45
C THR A 57 -0.65 -3.39 18.10
N THR A 58 -1.26 -4.30 17.37
CA THR A 58 -0.93 -4.59 15.96
C THR A 58 -2.03 -4.09 15.05
N VAL A 59 -1.66 -3.40 13.98
CA VAL A 59 -2.54 -2.86 12.94
C VAL A 59 -2.15 -3.48 11.61
N LEU A 60 -3.13 -3.97 10.86
CA LEU A 60 -2.90 -4.44 9.49
C LEU A 60 -3.18 -3.29 8.51
N LEU A 61 -2.19 -2.92 7.70
CA LEU A 61 -2.36 -2.07 6.53
C LEU A 61 -2.68 -2.97 5.33
N TRP A 62 -3.95 -3.02 4.93
CA TRP A 62 -4.44 -3.94 3.91
C TRP A 62 -5.08 -3.19 2.74
N GLY A 63 -4.56 -3.41 1.54
CA GLY A 63 -5.19 -2.89 0.33
C GLY A 63 -4.31 -3.02 -0.90
N ASP A 64 -4.51 -2.10 -1.84
CA ASP A 64 -3.76 -2.08 -3.09
C ASP A 64 -2.54 -1.15 -3.02
N SER A 65 -2.10 -0.65 -4.18
CA SER A 65 -1.04 0.34 -4.26
C SER A 65 -1.33 1.59 -3.42
N PHE A 66 -2.59 2.05 -3.30
CA PHE A 66 -2.91 3.23 -2.50
C PHE A 66 -2.62 3.00 -1.01
N ALA A 67 -2.93 1.81 -0.49
CA ALA A 67 -2.56 1.43 0.87
C ALA A 67 -1.03 1.35 1.01
N ALA A 68 -0.31 0.76 0.04
CA ALA A 68 1.15 0.68 0.06
C ALA A 68 1.81 2.07 0.13
N HIS A 69 1.23 3.10 -0.50
CA HIS A 69 1.78 4.46 -0.43
C HIS A 69 1.78 5.04 1.00
N TYR A 70 0.94 4.55 1.91
CA TYR A 70 0.95 4.99 3.31
C TYR A 70 2.26 4.65 4.02
N VAL A 71 2.96 3.59 3.60
CA VAL A 71 4.24 3.16 4.20
C VAL A 71 5.22 4.32 4.28
N SER A 72 5.39 5.11 3.21
CA SER A 72 6.33 6.24 3.20
C SER A 72 5.99 7.29 4.26
N GLY A 73 4.69 7.57 4.46
CA GLY A 73 4.22 8.50 5.48
C GLY A 73 4.32 7.92 6.90
N LEU A 74 4.07 6.62 7.05
CA LEU A 74 4.21 5.91 8.31
C LEU A 74 5.67 5.87 8.77
N GLU A 75 6.60 5.55 7.87
CA GLU A 75 8.05 5.55 8.13
C GLU A 75 8.55 6.96 8.50
N ALA A 76 8.09 8.00 7.78
CA ALA A 76 8.43 9.38 8.10
C ALA A 76 7.92 9.84 9.48
N ASN A 77 6.89 9.17 10.03
CA ASN A 77 6.25 9.51 11.29
C ASN A 77 6.35 8.39 12.34
N ILE A 78 7.33 7.50 12.20
CA ILE A 78 7.47 6.28 13.03
C ILE A 78 7.41 6.57 14.54
N ASN A 79 7.99 7.69 14.99
CA ASN A 79 8.05 8.10 16.39
C ASN A 79 6.69 8.54 16.97
N GLN A 80 5.70 8.78 16.11
CA GLN A 80 4.34 9.18 16.50
C GLN A 80 3.37 7.98 16.50
N ILE A 81 3.82 6.82 16.01
CA ILE A 81 2.99 5.62 15.86
C ILE A 81 3.24 4.70 17.06
N GLN A 82 2.17 4.43 17.83
CA GLN A 82 2.21 3.54 18.99
C GLN A 82 1.57 2.18 18.71
N ALA A 83 1.91 1.58 17.56
CA ALA A 83 1.40 0.29 17.13
C ALA A 83 2.44 -0.42 16.25
N ASN A 84 2.37 -1.75 16.16
CA ASN A 84 3.07 -2.55 15.16
C ASN A 84 2.23 -2.55 13.87
N ILE A 85 2.70 -1.88 12.83
CA ILE A 85 2.04 -1.81 11.53
C ILE A 85 2.56 -2.96 10.69
N VAL A 86 1.67 -3.84 10.28
CA VAL A 86 1.96 -4.95 9.38
C VAL A 86 1.43 -4.59 8.01
N GLU A 87 2.31 -4.59 7.00
CA GLU A 87 1.91 -4.34 5.62
C GLU A 87 1.47 -5.63 4.93
N TYR A 88 0.30 -5.59 4.30
CA TYR A 88 -0.22 -6.67 3.46
C TYR A 88 -0.93 -6.06 2.24
N THR A 89 -0.18 -5.74 1.20
CA THR A 89 -0.68 -4.96 0.06
C THR A 89 -0.46 -5.67 -1.29
N TYR A 90 -1.36 -5.45 -2.26
CA TYR A 90 -1.26 -6.07 -3.59
C TYR A 90 -1.72 -5.11 -4.70
N ALA A 91 -0.80 -4.76 -5.60
CA ALA A 91 -1.03 -3.89 -6.76
C ALA A 91 -2.32 -4.21 -7.54
N GLY A 92 -3.29 -3.29 -7.50
CA GLY A 92 -4.56 -3.39 -8.22
C GLY A 92 -5.59 -4.33 -7.60
N CYS A 93 -5.37 -4.81 -6.37
CA CYS A 93 -6.29 -5.61 -5.60
C CYS A 93 -6.83 -4.82 -4.39
N PRO A 94 -7.96 -4.11 -4.52
CA PRO A 94 -8.55 -3.38 -3.40
C PRO A 94 -8.98 -4.36 -2.29
N PRO A 95 -9.14 -3.91 -1.03
CA PRO A 95 -9.49 -4.74 0.12
C PRO A 95 -10.98 -5.14 0.12
N ILE A 96 -11.41 -5.79 -0.96
CA ILE A 96 -12.78 -6.24 -1.21
C ILE A 96 -12.74 -7.75 -1.37
N LEU A 97 -13.37 -8.48 -0.44
CA LEU A 97 -13.28 -9.94 -0.35
C LEU A 97 -13.70 -10.69 -1.62
N SER A 98 -14.64 -10.13 -2.39
CA SER A 98 -15.17 -10.71 -3.62
C SER A 98 -14.63 -10.04 -4.90
N TYR A 99 -13.57 -9.22 -4.79
CA TYR A 99 -13.00 -8.57 -5.97
C TYR A 99 -12.34 -9.57 -6.90
N PHE A 100 -12.73 -9.51 -8.17
CA PHE A 100 -12.20 -10.34 -9.23
C PHE A 100 -11.76 -9.47 -10.39
N SER A 101 -10.60 -9.78 -10.96
CA SER A 101 -10.06 -9.14 -12.15
C SER A 101 -9.31 -10.15 -12.99
N TYR A 102 -9.54 -10.15 -14.30
CA TYR A 102 -8.75 -10.98 -15.22
C TYR A 102 -7.26 -10.60 -15.24
N ALA A 103 -6.95 -9.33 -14.97
CA ALA A 103 -5.56 -8.87 -14.89
C ALA A 103 -4.86 -9.29 -13.59
N ARG A 104 -5.64 -9.63 -12.56
CA ARG A 104 -5.18 -10.01 -11.22
C ARG A 104 -6.08 -11.13 -10.65
N PRO A 105 -5.99 -12.36 -11.18
CA PRO A 105 -6.88 -13.47 -10.80
C PRO A 105 -6.78 -13.83 -9.31
N ASP A 106 -5.64 -13.56 -8.68
CA ASP A 106 -5.37 -13.95 -7.29
C ASP A 106 -5.89 -12.96 -6.25
N CYS A 107 -6.51 -11.83 -6.64
CA CYS A 107 -6.98 -10.83 -5.66
C CYS A 107 -7.97 -11.43 -4.65
N MET A 108 -8.87 -12.31 -5.10
CA MET A 108 -9.88 -12.92 -4.22
C MET A 108 -9.20 -13.79 -3.16
N GLN A 109 -8.25 -14.63 -3.56
CA GLN A 109 -7.48 -15.47 -2.64
C GLN A 109 -6.64 -14.62 -1.68
N PHE A 110 -5.97 -13.58 -2.19
CA PHE A 110 -5.18 -12.65 -1.39
C PHE A 110 -6.03 -11.96 -0.31
N ASN A 111 -7.22 -11.49 -0.67
CA ASN A 111 -8.14 -10.81 0.24
C ASN A 111 -8.75 -11.76 1.28
N GLN A 112 -9.04 -13.01 0.91
CA GLN A 112 -9.46 -14.04 1.88
C GLN A 112 -8.34 -14.36 2.88
N GLN A 113 -7.09 -14.40 2.41
CA GLN A 113 -5.93 -14.62 3.27
C GLN A 113 -5.72 -13.46 4.27
N ALA A 114 -6.09 -12.22 3.92
CA ALA A 114 -6.08 -11.10 4.88
C ALA A 114 -6.95 -11.39 6.11
N LEU A 115 -8.14 -11.95 5.92
CA LEU A 115 -9.02 -12.33 7.04
C LEU A 115 -8.40 -13.41 7.93
N LYS A 116 -7.71 -14.37 7.31
CA LYS A 116 -7.00 -15.42 8.04
C LYS A 116 -5.87 -14.83 8.89
N ILE A 117 -5.08 -13.91 8.32
CA ILE A 117 -4.04 -13.18 9.06
C ILE A 117 -4.65 -12.41 10.25
N ILE A 118 -5.75 -11.69 10.03
CA ILE A 118 -6.43 -10.93 11.09
C ILE A 118 -6.87 -11.85 12.24
N GLN A 119 -7.46 -13.00 11.91
CA GLN A 119 -7.94 -13.97 12.90
C GLN A 119 -6.79 -14.64 13.64
N ASP A 120 -5.82 -15.20 12.91
CA ASP A 120 -4.70 -15.97 13.46
C ASP A 120 -3.79 -15.09 14.35
N ALA A 121 -3.56 -13.83 13.97
CA ALA A 121 -2.74 -12.89 14.74
C ALA A 121 -3.55 -12.06 15.76
N GLY A 122 -4.86 -12.27 15.86
CA GLY A 122 -5.72 -11.55 16.80
C GLY A 122 -5.81 -10.03 16.56
N ILE A 123 -5.56 -9.57 15.33
CA ILE A 123 -5.53 -8.14 14.96
C ILE A 123 -6.94 -7.53 15.14
N LYS A 124 -7.01 -6.37 15.79
CA LYS A 124 -8.27 -5.67 16.07
C LYS A 124 -8.44 -4.36 15.29
N THR A 125 -7.38 -3.92 14.61
CA THR A 125 -7.37 -2.66 13.87
C THR A 125 -6.82 -2.92 12.47
N VAL A 126 -7.56 -2.45 11.46
CA VAL A 126 -7.21 -2.58 10.04
C VAL A 126 -7.36 -1.20 9.41
N VAL A 127 -6.41 -0.85 8.54
CA VAL A 127 -6.36 0.40 7.77
C VAL A 127 -6.27 0.08 6.30
#